data_AF-A0A7J8BXK7-F1
#
_entry.id   AF-A0A7J8BXK7-F1
#
_cell.length_a   1.000
_cell.length_b   1.000
_cell.length_c   1.000
_cell.angle_alpha   90.00
_cell.angle_beta   90.00
_cell.angle_gamma   90.00
#
_symmetry.space_group_name_H-M   'P 1'
#
loop_
_entity.id
_entity.type
_entity.pdbx_description
1 polymer ?
#
loop_
_entity_poly.entity_id
_entity_poly.type
_entity_poly.pdbx_seq_one_letter_code
_entity_poly.pdbx_strand_id
1 'polypeptide(L)'
;MLFIFATSAKTTLDVRQLTFAHRARALQCLLYLADKETIESLFKKPIEEVKSYLKCITFLASFETLNIPITYELFCNSPKEGMIKGLWKNHSHESMAVRLVTELCLEYKIYDLQLWNGLLQKLLGFNMILYLRKVLTAISSIHSLWQVPYFSKAWQRVVQIPLLSGIASPLGHRPRLLQCVYIHFRCFVFSASCPLSPSQVSDCCQSLIAVLECPVSGDLDMIGVARQYVQLELPAFALACLMLMPHSEKRHQQIKNFLNSCNPQIILQQLEEHMSTGQLAGFSHQIRNLVLNNIINKKEFGILAKTKYFQALKLHTMNTNNITDLVNYLANELSLDEASVFVTEYSKHRGNPVPTDAAPCEILKMFLNGS
;
A
#
# COMPACT_ATOMS: atom_id res chain seq x y z
N MET A 1 -22.24 31.19 21.34
CA MET A 1 -20.84 31.66 21.20
C MET A 1 -20.17 31.21 19.90
N LEU A 2 -20.14 29.91 19.55
CA LEU A 2 -19.44 29.42 18.33
C LEU A 2 -19.89 30.10 17.03
N PHE A 3 -21.20 30.30 16.85
CA PHE A 3 -21.76 31.02 15.70
C PHE A 3 -21.21 32.44 15.55
N ILE A 4 -21.09 33.18 16.66
CA ILE A 4 -20.55 34.55 16.68
C ILE A 4 -19.10 34.53 16.21
N PHE A 5 -18.27 33.62 16.74
CA PHE A 5 -16.88 33.49 16.32
C PHE A 5 -16.73 33.09 14.84
N ALA A 6 -17.60 32.21 14.33
CA ALA A 6 -17.60 31.77 12.94
C ALA A 6 -17.97 32.87 11.93
N THR A 7 -18.83 33.82 12.33
CA THR A 7 -19.40 34.86 11.45
C THR A 7 -18.84 36.25 11.68
N SER A 8 -18.14 36.47 12.79
CA SER A 8 -17.60 37.78 13.13
C SER A 8 -16.52 38.23 12.13
N ALA A 9 -16.73 39.41 11.53
CA ALA A 9 -15.68 40.12 10.80
C ALA A 9 -14.71 40.86 11.74
N LYS A 10 -15.21 41.26 12.93
CA LYS A 10 -14.52 41.92 14.05
C LYS A 10 -15.27 41.54 15.34
N THR A 11 -14.56 41.16 16.41
CA THR A 11 -15.15 40.97 17.74
C THR A 11 -14.75 42.09 18.68
N THR A 12 -15.68 42.50 19.54
CA THR A 12 -15.58 43.56 20.55
C THR A 12 -14.86 43.12 21.85
N LEU A 13 -14.06 42.06 21.78
CA LEU A 13 -13.22 41.60 22.89
C LEU A 13 -11.77 41.67 22.41
N ASP A 14 -11.17 42.81 22.72
CA ASP A 14 -9.77 43.16 22.52
C ASP A 14 -9.33 43.42 21.06
N VAL A 15 -8.34 44.30 20.90
CA VAL A 15 -7.97 45.10 19.72
C VAL A 15 -7.53 44.30 18.47
N ARG A 16 -7.68 42.97 18.44
CA ARG A 16 -7.20 42.10 17.33
C ARG A 16 -8.36 41.48 16.54
N GLN A 17 -8.33 41.67 15.21
CA GLN A 17 -9.28 41.01 14.31
C GLN A 17 -9.11 39.48 14.40
N LEU A 18 -10.22 38.75 14.50
CA LEU A 18 -10.20 37.28 14.48
C LEU A 18 -9.73 36.78 13.12
N THR A 19 -8.64 36.03 13.15
CA THR A 19 -8.02 35.43 11.95
C THR A 19 -8.95 34.39 11.31
N PHE A 20 -8.77 34.10 10.02
CA PHE A 20 -9.57 33.09 9.33
C PHE A 20 -9.42 31.70 9.98
N ALA A 21 -8.26 31.38 10.53
CA ALA A 21 -8.02 30.13 11.26
C ALA A 21 -8.89 29.99 12.53
N HIS A 22 -9.18 31.10 13.23
CA HIS A 22 -10.10 31.07 14.38
C HIS A 22 -11.54 30.84 13.93
N ARG A 23 -11.97 31.54 12.87
CA ARG A 23 -13.33 31.41 12.31
C ARG A 23 -13.57 30.00 11.77
N ALA A 24 -12.60 29.43 11.05
CA ALA A 24 -12.66 28.08 10.51
C ALA A 24 -12.83 27.03 11.61
N ARG A 25 -12.02 27.10 12.68
CA ARG A 25 -12.14 26.19 13.83
C ARG A 25 -13.50 26.32 14.54
N ALA A 26 -13.96 27.55 14.79
CA ALA A 26 -15.25 27.78 15.43
C ALA A 26 -16.41 27.20 14.61
N LEU A 27 -16.39 27.39 13.29
CA LEU A 27 -17.41 26.84 12.39
C LEU A 27 -17.33 25.32 12.29
N GLN A 28 -16.13 24.74 12.24
CA GLN A 28 -15.93 23.30 12.23
C GLN A 28 -16.48 22.66 13.51
N CYS A 29 -16.21 23.23 14.68
CA CYS A 29 -16.79 22.77 15.94
C CYS A 29 -18.32 22.87 15.93
N LEU A 30 -18.87 23.97 15.39
CA LEU A 30 -20.32 24.15 15.31
C LEU A 30 -20.99 23.09 14.41
N LEU A 31 -20.43 22.81 13.23
CA LEU A 31 -20.91 21.76 12.32
C LEU A 31 -20.79 20.35 12.89
N TYR A 32 -19.86 20.12 13.83
CA TYR A 32 -19.69 18.84 14.50
C TYR A 32 -20.69 18.63 15.64
N LEU A 33 -21.02 19.71 16.37
CA LEU A 33 -21.84 19.64 17.59
C LEU A 33 -23.34 19.81 17.36
N ALA A 34 -23.74 20.52 16.30
CA ALA A 34 -25.13 20.84 16.02
C ALA A 34 -25.69 19.99 14.88
N ASP A 35 -26.99 19.69 14.94
CA ASP A 35 -27.71 19.02 13.87
C ASP A 35 -27.98 19.95 12.69
N LYS A 36 -28.42 19.35 11.57
CA LYS A 36 -28.69 20.07 10.32
C LYS A 36 -29.68 21.21 10.52
N GLU A 37 -30.79 20.96 11.22
CA GLU A 37 -31.87 21.94 11.44
C GLU A 37 -31.38 23.15 12.22
N THR A 38 -30.59 22.93 13.28
CA THR A 38 -29.98 24.02 14.06
C THR A 38 -29.02 24.85 13.21
N ILE A 39 -28.17 24.20 12.40
CA ILE A 39 -27.23 24.91 11.51
C ILE A 39 -27.97 25.77 10.49
N GLU A 40 -28.98 25.21 9.81
CA GLU A 40 -29.73 25.93 8.78
C GLU A 40 -30.54 27.10 9.38
N SER A 41 -31.08 26.92 10.59
CA SER A 41 -31.75 27.98 11.35
C SER A 41 -30.80 29.13 11.73
N LEU A 42 -29.60 28.80 12.25
CA LEU A 42 -28.60 29.80 12.68
C LEU A 42 -28.06 30.60 11.50
N PHE A 43 -27.70 29.94 10.39
CA PHE A 43 -27.10 30.60 9.23
C PHE A 43 -28.13 31.16 8.25
N LYS A 44 -29.41 30.76 8.38
CA LYS A 44 -30.48 31.07 7.42
C LYS A 44 -30.11 30.68 5.99
N LYS A 45 -29.39 29.56 5.87
CA LYS A 45 -28.83 29.04 4.62
C LYS A 45 -28.83 27.52 4.65
N PRO A 46 -28.91 26.85 3.49
CA PRO A 46 -28.73 25.40 3.40
C PRO A 46 -27.38 24.96 3.99
N ILE A 47 -27.34 23.80 4.62
CA ILE A 47 -26.11 23.27 5.24
C ILE A 47 -24.95 23.16 4.25
N GLU A 48 -25.24 22.91 2.96
CA GLU A 48 -24.22 22.82 1.91
C GLU A 48 -23.56 24.18 1.62
N GLU A 49 -24.29 25.29 1.71
CA GLU A 49 -23.69 26.63 1.63
C GLU A 49 -22.81 26.92 2.84
N VAL A 50 -23.20 26.48 4.04
CA VAL A 50 -22.41 26.64 5.27
C VAL A 50 -21.11 25.83 5.19
N LYS A 51 -21.17 24.60 4.67
CA LYS A 51 -19.98 23.78 4.38
C LYS A 51 -19.09 24.43 3.34
N SER A 52 -19.66 25.01 2.28
CA SER A 52 -18.90 25.77 1.27
C SER A 52 -18.20 26.99 1.87
N TYR A 53 -18.89 27.71 2.76
CA TYR A 53 -18.30 28.82 3.51
C TYR A 53 -17.13 28.34 4.39
N LEU A 54 -17.27 27.23 5.12
CA LEU A 54 -16.17 26.62 5.89
C LEU A 54 -14.95 26.31 5.00
N LYS A 55 -15.16 25.75 3.81
CA LYS A 55 -14.08 25.47 2.86
C LYS A 55 -13.34 26.76 2.47
N CYS A 56 -14.09 27.80 2.09
CA CYS A 56 -13.50 29.07 1.69
C CYS A 56 -12.65 29.70 2.81
N ILE A 57 -13.17 29.76 4.04
CA ILE A 57 -12.42 30.35 5.16
C ILE A 57 -11.22 29.48 5.58
N THR A 58 -11.26 28.17 5.32
CA THR A 58 -10.11 27.28 5.54
C THR A 58 -8.97 27.58 4.54
N PHE A 59 -9.30 27.82 3.28
CA PHE A 59 -8.29 28.29 2.31
C PHE A 59 -7.77 29.67 2.66
N LEU A 60 -8.65 30.60 3.04
CA LEU A 60 -8.24 31.95 3.45
C LEU A 60 -7.31 31.93 4.67
N ALA A 61 -7.52 31.01 5.63
CA ALA A 61 -6.58 30.79 6.73
C ALA A 61 -5.18 30.36 6.26
N SER A 62 -5.12 29.59 5.17
CA SER A 62 -3.85 29.19 4.57
C SER A 62 -3.17 30.34 3.84
N PHE A 63 -3.92 31.17 3.10
CA PHE A 63 -3.40 32.40 2.50
C PHE A 63 -2.89 33.38 3.57
N GLU A 64 -3.64 33.56 4.65
CA GLU A 64 -3.27 34.39 5.80
C GLU A 64 -1.97 33.91 6.47
N THR A 65 -1.81 32.59 6.64
CA THR A 65 -0.58 31.99 7.19
C THR A 65 0.65 32.22 6.29
N LEU A 66 0.44 32.28 4.98
CA LEU A 66 1.47 32.61 3.98
C LEU A 66 1.68 34.12 3.82
N ASN A 67 1.01 34.95 4.63
CA ASN A 67 0.99 36.41 4.52
C ASN A 67 0.57 36.93 3.13
N ILE A 68 -0.31 36.20 2.45
CA ILE A 68 -0.86 36.58 1.14
C ILE A 68 -2.21 37.26 1.38
N PRO A 69 -2.34 38.57 1.08
CA PRO A 69 -3.56 39.31 1.38
C PRO A 69 -4.67 38.97 0.37
N ILE A 70 -5.62 38.12 0.77
CA ILE A 70 -6.81 37.79 -0.02
C ILE A 70 -8.05 37.96 0.87
N THR A 71 -9.05 38.71 0.37
CA THR A 71 -10.35 38.84 1.02
C THR A 71 -11.28 37.70 0.62
N TYR A 72 -12.32 37.45 1.42
CA TYR A 72 -13.33 36.45 1.09
C TYR A 72 -14.00 36.71 -0.27
N GLU A 73 -14.38 37.96 -0.53
CA GLU A 73 -15.00 38.36 -1.79
C GLU A 73 -14.09 38.12 -2.99
N LEU A 74 -12.80 38.49 -2.88
CA LEU A 74 -11.82 38.27 -3.94
C LEU A 74 -11.60 36.77 -4.17
N PHE A 75 -11.51 35.99 -3.10
CA PHE A 75 -11.36 34.54 -3.22
C PHE A 75 -12.58 33.93 -3.93
N CYS A 76 -13.81 34.27 -3.54
CA CYS A 76 -15.02 33.72 -4.13
C CYS A 76 -15.17 34.09 -5.61
N ASN A 77 -14.95 35.36 -5.96
CA ASN A 77 -15.25 35.91 -7.28
C ASN A 77 -14.10 35.76 -8.30
N SER A 78 -12.89 35.40 -7.86
CA SER A 78 -11.74 35.22 -8.75
C SER A 78 -11.79 33.90 -9.54
N PRO A 79 -11.26 33.89 -10.78
CA PRO A 79 -11.04 32.65 -11.52
C PRO A 79 -9.98 31.80 -10.79
N LYS A 80 -10.41 30.64 -10.30
CA LYS A 80 -9.58 29.80 -9.42
C LYS A 80 -8.29 29.34 -10.11
N GLU A 81 -8.35 28.98 -11.38
CA GLU A 81 -7.18 28.56 -12.16
C GLU A 81 -6.12 29.66 -12.25
N GLY A 82 -6.52 30.90 -12.57
CA GLY A 82 -5.61 32.04 -12.64
C GLY A 82 -4.96 32.35 -11.29
N MET A 83 -5.76 32.32 -10.21
CA MET A 83 -5.28 32.52 -8.85
C MET A 83 -4.27 31.44 -8.44
N ILE A 84 -4.55 30.16 -8.73
CA ILE A 84 -3.67 29.02 -8.43
C ILE A 84 -2.37 29.11 -9.22
N LYS A 85 -2.43 29.44 -10.52
CA LYS A 85 -1.23 29.64 -11.36
C LYS A 85 -0.39 30.81 -10.86
N GLY A 86 -1.02 31.90 -10.41
CA GLY A 86 -0.35 33.03 -9.77
C GLY A 86 0.36 32.66 -8.48
N LEU A 87 -0.34 31.94 -7.59
CA LEU A 87 0.23 31.43 -6.33
C LEU A 87 1.43 30.51 -6.59
N TRP A 88 1.30 29.59 -7.54
CA TRP A 88 2.38 28.69 -7.95
C TRP A 88 3.63 29.46 -8.44
N LYS A 89 3.42 30.44 -9.33
CA LYS A 89 4.51 31.24 -9.91
C LYS A 89 5.31 31.98 -8.85
N ASN A 90 4.64 32.52 -7.83
CA ASN A 90 5.27 33.41 -6.86
C ASN A 90 5.76 32.69 -5.59
N HIS A 91 5.12 31.59 -5.17
CA HIS A 91 5.35 30.96 -3.87
C HIS A 91 5.74 29.48 -3.92
N SER A 92 6.02 28.89 -5.09
CA SER A 92 6.41 27.45 -5.21
C SER A 92 7.74 27.07 -4.55
N HIS A 93 8.45 28.02 -3.95
CA HIS A 93 9.64 27.77 -3.13
C HIS A 93 9.31 27.44 -1.67
N GLU A 94 8.07 27.65 -1.22
CA GLU A 94 7.61 27.33 0.12
C GLU A 94 6.74 26.06 0.12
N SER A 95 7.03 25.11 1.01
CA SER A 95 6.30 23.83 1.07
C SER A 95 4.82 23.99 1.40
N MET A 96 4.47 24.95 2.26
CA MET A 96 3.09 25.25 2.64
C MET A 96 2.29 25.86 1.49
N ALA A 97 2.91 26.68 0.66
CA ALA A 97 2.29 27.22 -0.55
C ALA A 97 2.07 26.12 -1.59
N VAL A 98 3.04 25.22 -1.80
CA VAL A 98 2.88 24.05 -2.69
C VAL A 98 1.74 23.15 -2.22
N ARG A 99 1.61 22.93 -0.91
CA ARG A 99 0.46 22.22 -0.33
C ARG A 99 -0.85 22.93 -0.64
N LEU A 100 -0.93 24.24 -0.40
CA LEU A 100 -2.14 25.03 -0.67
C LEU A 100 -2.54 24.97 -2.16
N VAL A 101 -1.59 25.13 -3.07
CA VAL A 101 -1.81 24.97 -4.53
C VAL A 101 -2.38 23.58 -4.83
N THR A 102 -1.82 22.52 -4.22
CA THR A 102 -2.29 21.15 -4.42
C THR A 102 -3.73 20.96 -3.95
N GLU A 103 -4.07 21.41 -2.74
CA GLU A 103 -5.44 21.32 -2.20
C GLU A 103 -6.44 22.11 -3.05
N LEU A 104 -6.06 23.31 -3.51
CA LEU A 104 -6.90 24.12 -4.39
C LEU A 104 -7.11 23.43 -5.76
N CYS A 105 -6.08 22.80 -6.33
CA CYS A 105 -6.22 22.02 -7.57
C CYS A 105 -7.19 20.85 -7.40
N LEU A 106 -7.10 20.12 -6.28
CA LEU A 106 -7.99 19.00 -5.99
C LEU A 106 -9.44 19.44 -5.79
N GLU A 107 -9.67 20.49 -4.98
CA GLU A 107 -11.02 20.99 -4.68
C GLU A 107 -11.71 21.55 -5.93
N TYR A 108 -10.99 22.33 -6.73
CA TYR A 108 -11.54 22.98 -7.92
C TYR A 108 -11.34 22.18 -9.21
N LYS A 109 -10.86 20.93 -9.11
CA LYS A 109 -10.67 19.98 -10.23
C LYS A 109 -9.81 20.57 -11.37
N ILE A 110 -8.71 21.22 -11.02
CA ILE A 110 -7.77 21.81 -11.96
C ILE A 110 -6.63 20.84 -12.21
N TYR A 111 -6.56 20.31 -13.43
CA TYR A 111 -5.64 19.23 -13.83
C TYR A 111 -4.71 19.65 -14.98
N ASP A 112 -4.19 20.88 -14.92
CA ASP A 112 -3.18 21.38 -15.85
C ASP A 112 -1.88 20.55 -15.73
N LEU A 113 -1.43 19.97 -16.85
CA LEU A 113 -0.33 19.02 -16.88
C LEU A 113 1.00 19.60 -16.42
N GLN A 114 1.28 20.86 -16.80
CA GLN A 114 2.54 21.53 -16.47
C GLN A 114 2.58 21.88 -14.98
N LEU A 115 1.45 22.37 -14.46
CA LEU A 115 1.30 22.64 -13.03
C LEU A 115 1.47 21.36 -12.20
N TRP A 116 0.81 20.26 -12.56
CA TRP A 116 0.92 19.00 -11.84
C TRP A 116 2.30 18.37 -11.92
N ASN A 117 3.01 18.50 -13.05
CA ASN A 117 4.41 18.09 -13.15
C ASN A 117 5.27 18.81 -12.11
N GLY A 118 5.12 20.13 -12.00
CA GLY A 118 5.81 20.94 -11.00
C GLY A 118 5.42 20.60 -9.57
N LEU A 119 4.13 20.44 -9.30
CA LEU A 119 3.60 20.08 -7.97
C LEU A 119 4.20 18.77 -7.47
N LEU A 120 4.13 17.70 -8.27
CA LEU A 120 4.66 16.39 -7.89
C LEU A 120 6.17 16.46 -7.64
N GLN A 121 6.91 17.19 -8.48
CA GLN A 121 8.35 17.42 -8.30
C GLN A 121 8.65 18.15 -6.98
N LYS A 122 7.92 19.22 -6.65
CA LYS A 122 8.12 20.00 -5.42
C LYS A 122 7.70 19.24 -4.17
N LEU A 123 6.56 18.55 -4.18
CA LEU A 123 6.09 17.73 -3.06
C LEU A 123 7.12 16.66 -2.69
N LEU A 124 7.69 16.00 -3.71
CA LEU A 124 8.80 15.07 -3.51
C LEU A 124 10.06 15.79 -2.99
N GLY A 125 10.42 16.93 -3.59
CA GLY A 125 11.61 17.71 -3.21
C GLY A 125 11.57 18.24 -1.78
N PHE A 126 10.38 18.56 -1.25
CA PHE A 126 10.16 18.93 0.15
C PHE A 126 10.01 17.73 1.10
N ASN A 127 10.21 16.50 0.60
CA ASN A 127 10.09 15.27 1.37
C ASN A 127 8.71 15.07 2.02
N MET A 128 7.63 15.53 1.37
CA MET A 128 6.26 15.43 1.90
C MET A 128 5.64 14.06 1.58
N ILE A 129 6.34 12.95 1.84
CA ILE A 129 6.03 11.62 1.27
C ILE A 129 4.65 11.10 1.65
N LEU A 130 4.25 11.19 2.92
CA LEU A 130 2.93 10.77 3.38
C LEU A 130 1.80 11.57 2.73
N TYR A 131 2.01 12.87 2.54
CA TYR A 131 1.05 13.74 1.87
C TYR A 131 1.02 13.48 0.36
N LEU A 132 2.19 13.35 -0.27
CA LEU A 132 2.34 12.99 -1.68
C LEU A 132 1.61 11.69 -2.01
N ARG A 133 1.67 10.67 -1.14
CA ARG A 133 0.89 9.45 -1.33
C ARG A 133 -0.61 9.73 -1.37
N LYS A 134 -1.15 10.50 -0.41
CA LYS A 134 -2.58 10.88 -0.40
C LYS A 134 -2.97 11.62 -1.68
N VAL A 135 -2.12 12.54 -2.13
CA VAL A 135 -2.32 13.29 -3.37
C VAL A 135 -2.35 12.34 -4.57
N LEU A 136 -1.36 11.45 -4.71
CA LEU A 136 -1.26 10.46 -5.78
C LEU A 136 -2.48 9.53 -5.81
N THR A 137 -2.94 9.05 -4.66
CA THR A 137 -4.18 8.26 -4.56
C THR A 137 -5.39 9.07 -5.02
N ALA A 138 -5.50 10.34 -4.61
CA ALA A 138 -6.62 11.21 -5.00
C ALA A 138 -6.66 11.50 -6.51
N ILE A 139 -5.50 11.60 -7.17
CA ILE A 139 -5.42 11.84 -8.61
C ILE A 139 -5.32 10.56 -9.45
N SER A 140 -5.35 9.38 -8.84
CA SER A 140 -5.17 8.10 -9.53
C SER A 140 -6.21 7.85 -10.64
N SER A 141 -7.46 8.28 -10.43
CA SER A 141 -8.56 8.18 -11.40
C SER A 141 -8.53 9.25 -12.49
N ILE A 142 -7.61 10.21 -12.43
CA ILE A 142 -7.48 11.31 -13.39
C ILE A 142 -6.48 10.90 -14.47
N HIS A 143 -6.97 10.15 -15.47
CA HIS A 143 -6.17 9.56 -16.54
C HIS A 143 -5.33 10.57 -17.33
N SER A 144 -5.80 11.82 -17.47
CA SER A 144 -5.04 12.88 -18.15
C SER A 144 -3.70 13.20 -17.45
N LEU A 145 -3.57 12.93 -16.16
CA LEU A 145 -2.34 13.16 -15.39
C LEU A 145 -1.32 12.04 -15.51
N TRP A 146 -1.69 10.87 -16.04
CA TRP A 146 -0.74 9.74 -16.14
C TRP A 146 0.41 10.03 -17.10
N GLN A 147 0.17 10.88 -18.11
CA GLN A 147 1.20 11.34 -19.04
C GLN A 147 2.20 12.35 -18.44
N VAL A 148 1.95 12.85 -17.22
CA VAL A 148 2.85 13.78 -16.55
C VAL A 148 4.17 13.07 -16.24
N PRO A 149 5.34 13.56 -16.69
CA PRO A 149 6.61 12.85 -16.55
C PRO A 149 7.00 12.50 -15.10
N TYR A 150 6.57 13.32 -14.14
CA TYR A 150 6.81 13.07 -12.71
C TYR A 150 5.76 12.17 -12.05
N PHE A 151 4.70 11.75 -12.74
CA PHE A 151 3.64 10.92 -12.16
C PHE A 151 4.15 9.53 -11.77
N SER A 152 4.65 8.74 -12.74
CA SER A 152 5.22 7.41 -12.47
C SER A 152 6.44 7.51 -11.55
N LYS A 153 7.26 8.57 -11.69
CA LYS A 153 8.41 8.82 -10.80
C LYS A 153 8.00 9.09 -9.36
N ALA A 154 6.92 9.83 -9.13
CA ALA A 154 6.42 10.12 -7.79
C ALA A 154 5.90 8.84 -7.12
N TRP A 155 5.13 8.02 -7.85
CA TRP A 155 4.72 6.69 -7.37
C TRP A 155 5.91 5.80 -7.03
N GLN A 156 6.90 5.70 -7.92
CA GLN A 156 8.12 4.94 -7.68
C GLN A 156 8.81 5.38 -6.37
N ARG A 157 8.88 6.69 -6.12
CA ARG A 157 9.53 7.23 -4.92
C ARG A 157 8.73 6.99 -3.65
N VAL A 158 7.41 7.13 -3.70
CA VAL A 158 6.53 6.83 -2.56
C VAL A 158 6.62 5.34 -2.17
N VAL A 159 6.77 4.44 -3.15
CA VAL A 159 6.99 3.01 -2.91
C VAL A 159 8.38 2.74 -2.35
N GLN A 160 9.42 3.38 -2.87
CA GLN A 160 10.80 3.04 -2.53
C GLN A 160 11.33 3.68 -1.25
N ILE A 161 10.92 4.91 -0.91
CA ILE A 161 11.49 5.65 0.23
C ILE A 161 11.39 4.88 1.55
N PRO A 162 10.24 4.26 1.90
CA PRO A 162 10.14 3.50 3.14
C PRO A 162 11.06 2.26 3.16
N LEU A 163 11.25 1.62 2.00
CA LEU A 163 12.17 0.50 1.84
C LEU A 163 13.63 0.94 2.02
N LEU A 164 14.01 2.06 1.39
CA LEU A 164 15.34 2.64 1.51
C LEU A 164 15.65 3.07 2.94
N SER A 165 14.68 3.62 3.69
CA SER A 165 14.89 3.91 5.12
C SER A 165 15.09 2.65 5.95
N GLY A 166 14.40 1.55 5.62
CA GLY A 166 14.64 0.25 6.25
C GLY A 166 16.06 -0.26 6.00
N ILE A 167 16.52 -0.19 4.75
CA ILE A 167 17.86 -0.64 4.34
C ILE A 167 18.97 0.26 4.93
N ALA A 168 18.73 1.57 4.96
CA ALA A 168 19.69 2.58 5.41
C ALA A 168 19.66 2.80 6.93
N SER A 169 18.97 1.95 7.69
CA SER A 169 19.00 1.96 9.16
C SER A 169 19.99 0.94 9.73
N PRO A 170 21.32 1.09 9.58
CA PRO A 170 22.24 0.45 10.50
C PRO A 170 22.38 1.37 11.72
N LEU A 171 22.08 0.81 12.90
CA LEU A 171 22.46 1.34 14.22
C LEU A 171 21.57 2.47 14.77
N GLY A 172 20.96 2.19 15.91
CA GLY A 172 20.64 3.23 16.87
C GLY A 172 21.91 4.04 17.18
N HIS A 173 21.81 5.37 17.03
CA HIS A 173 22.72 6.39 17.57
C HIS A 173 24.23 6.12 17.49
N ARG A 174 24.91 6.65 16.46
CA ARG A 174 26.12 7.52 16.60
C ARG A 174 26.61 8.09 15.24
N PRO A 175 27.37 9.20 15.26
CA PRO A 175 27.48 10.14 14.15
C PRO A 175 28.49 9.75 13.06
N ARG A 176 28.17 10.24 11.86
CA ARG A 176 29.00 10.47 10.67
C ARG A 176 30.50 10.52 10.96
N LEU A 177 31.29 9.57 10.45
CA LEU A 177 32.68 9.82 10.01
C LEU A 177 33.38 8.67 9.23
N LEU A 178 32.72 7.56 8.88
CA LEU A 178 33.34 6.52 8.03
C LEU A 178 32.42 6.16 6.87
N GLN A 179 32.47 6.99 5.81
CA GLN A 179 31.73 6.77 4.56
C GLN A 179 32.69 6.68 3.35
N CYS A 180 33.89 6.14 3.54
CA CYS A 180 34.80 5.85 2.43
C CYS A 180 35.36 4.44 2.57
N VAL A 181 35.32 3.71 1.45
CA VAL A 181 35.76 2.32 1.24
C VAL A 181 34.74 1.28 1.72
N TYR A 182 33.67 1.02 0.96
CA TYR A 182 33.08 -0.32 0.78
C TYR A 182 32.09 -0.28 -0.40
N ILE A 183 32.61 0.02 -1.59
CA ILE A 183 32.00 -0.40 -2.85
C ILE A 183 33.00 -1.38 -3.43
N HIS A 184 32.51 -2.55 -3.86
CA HIS A 184 33.27 -3.70 -4.40
C HIS A 184 33.81 -4.71 -3.36
N PHE A 185 32.96 -5.64 -2.90
CA PHE A 185 33.25 -7.07 -2.96
C PHE A 185 32.01 -7.91 -2.60
N ARG A 186 31.69 -8.90 -3.45
CA ARG A 186 30.81 -10.03 -3.12
C ARG A 186 31.48 -10.86 -2.02
N CYS A 187 30.85 -10.98 -0.86
CA CYS A 187 30.68 -12.21 -0.08
C CYS A 187 30.16 -11.88 1.32
N PHE A 188 29.09 -12.56 1.73
CA PHE A 188 29.07 -13.32 2.97
C PHE A 188 29.67 -12.61 4.21
N VAL A 189 28.90 -11.69 4.78
CA VAL A 189 28.91 -11.56 6.24
C VAL A 189 27.48 -11.78 6.69
N PHE A 190 27.31 -12.89 7.40
CA PHE A 190 26.25 -13.21 8.32
C PHE A 190 26.23 -12.13 9.41
N SER A 191 25.92 -10.89 9.03
CA SER A 191 25.55 -9.85 9.96
C SER A 191 24.13 -10.22 10.33
N ALA A 192 23.88 -10.57 11.59
CA ALA A 192 22.54 -10.75 12.09
C ALA A 192 21.76 -9.48 11.74
N SER A 193 20.95 -9.55 10.67
CA SER A 193 20.02 -8.50 10.31
C SER A 193 19.13 -8.36 11.54
N CYS A 194 19.21 -7.23 12.25
CA CYS A 194 18.27 -6.99 13.33
C CYS A 194 16.87 -7.09 12.72
N PRO A 195 15.95 -7.87 13.31
CA PRO A 195 14.61 -8.00 12.78
C PRO A 195 13.98 -6.62 12.65
N LEU A 196 13.28 -6.38 11.54
CA LEU A 196 12.62 -5.10 11.28
C LEU A 196 11.70 -4.76 12.46
N SER A 197 11.70 -3.48 12.86
CA SER A 197 10.76 -3.02 13.88
C SER A 197 9.31 -3.12 13.34
N PRO A 198 8.29 -3.23 14.22
CA PRO A 198 6.90 -3.27 13.79
C PRO A 198 6.49 -2.05 12.92
N SER A 199 7.09 -0.88 13.16
CA SER A 199 6.85 0.30 12.33
C SER A 199 7.47 0.16 10.93
N GLN A 200 8.67 -0.41 10.81
CA GLN A 200 9.31 -0.65 9.52
C GLN A 200 8.56 -1.70 8.70
N VAL A 201 8.02 -2.74 9.33
CA VAL A 201 7.16 -3.72 8.66
C VAL A 201 5.87 -3.06 8.17
N SER A 202 5.24 -2.21 8.99
CA SER A 202 4.07 -1.44 8.58
C SER A 202 4.37 -0.56 7.36
N ASP A 203 5.51 0.13 7.35
CA ASP A 203 5.98 0.94 6.23
C ASP A 203 6.21 0.10 4.95
N CYS A 204 6.71 -1.13 5.10
CA CYS A 204 6.84 -2.10 4.01
C CYS A 204 5.48 -2.54 3.45
N CYS A 205 4.49 -2.79 4.31
CA CYS A 205 3.11 -3.08 3.91
C CYS A 205 2.50 -1.89 3.15
N GLN A 206 2.67 -0.68 3.69
CA GLN A 206 2.20 0.55 3.06
C GLN A 206 2.83 0.78 1.69
N SER A 207 4.10 0.40 1.52
CA SER A 207 4.79 0.47 0.22
C SER A 207 4.19 -0.51 -0.79
N LEU A 208 3.89 -1.75 -0.39
CA LEU A 208 3.27 -2.73 -1.29
C LEU A 208 1.83 -2.33 -1.64
N ILE A 209 1.08 -1.79 -0.69
CA ILE A 209 -0.25 -1.23 -0.96
C ILE A 209 -0.16 -0.10 -1.98
N ALA A 210 0.83 0.80 -1.86
CA ALA A 210 1.02 1.87 -2.83
C ALA A 210 1.34 1.33 -4.25
N VAL A 211 2.03 0.20 -4.37
CA VAL A 211 2.21 -0.49 -5.66
C VAL A 211 0.87 -0.96 -6.22
N LEU A 212 0.02 -1.60 -5.40
CA LEU A 212 -1.29 -2.11 -5.82
C LEU A 212 -2.27 -0.97 -6.19
N GLU A 213 -2.14 0.18 -5.56
CA GLU A 213 -2.94 1.39 -5.83
C GLU A 213 -2.41 2.19 -7.04
N CYS A 214 -1.18 1.92 -7.50
CA CYS A 214 -0.55 2.67 -8.58
C CYS A 214 -1.19 2.32 -9.93
N PRO A 215 -1.86 3.26 -10.61
CA PRO A 215 -2.53 2.99 -11.88
C PRO A 215 -1.54 2.75 -13.03
N VAL A 216 -0.29 3.16 -12.87
CA VAL A 216 0.81 3.00 -13.82
C VAL A 216 1.87 2.03 -13.29
N SER A 217 1.45 1.00 -12.55
CA SER A 217 2.35 -0.01 -11.96
C SER A 217 3.24 -0.71 -13.00
N GLY A 218 2.78 -0.79 -14.27
CA GLY A 218 3.58 -1.30 -15.39
C GLY A 218 4.83 -0.48 -15.72
N ASP A 219 4.87 0.81 -15.36
CA ASP A 219 6.03 1.69 -15.56
C ASP A 219 7.04 1.61 -14.41
N LEU A 220 6.66 1.00 -13.30
CA LEU A 220 7.50 0.92 -12.11
C LEU A 220 8.61 -0.12 -12.28
N ASP A 221 9.78 0.14 -11.71
CA ASP A 221 10.87 -0.85 -11.63
C ASP A 221 10.57 -1.89 -10.55
N MET A 222 9.64 -2.80 -10.87
CA MET A 222 9.20 -3.87 -9.98
C MET A 222 10.32 -4.82 -9.59
N ILE A 223 11.34 -4.98 -10.45
CA ILE A 223 12.52 -5.81 -10.13
C ILE A 223 13.39 -5.10 -9.09
N GLY A 224 13.63 -3.79 -9.27
CA GLY A 224 14.34 -2.98 -8.29
C GLY A 224 13.65 -2.96 -6.93
N VAL A 225 12.33 -2.78 -6.91
CA VAL A 225 11.52 -2.83 -5.68
C VAL A 225 11.56 -4.22 -5.04
N ALA A 226 11.42 -5.30 -5.83
CA ALA A 226 11.54 -6.66 -5.32
C ALA A 226 12.91 -6.91 -4.68
N ARG A 227 14.01 -6.44 -5.29
CA ARG A 227 15.36 -6.54 -4.72
C ARG A 227 15.48 -5.82 -3.37
N GLN A 228 14.82 -4.67 -3.20
CA GLN A 228 14.79 -3.95 -1.92
C GLN A 228 14.07 -4.76 -0.84
N TYR A 229 12.93 -5.40 -1.17
CA TYR A 229 12.26 -6.31 -0.24
C TYR A 229 13.12 -7.53 0.12
N VAL A 230 13.90 -8.06 -0.83
CA VAL A 230 14.87 -9.15 -0.53
C VAL A 230 15.93 -8.69 0.45
N GLN A 231 16.46 -7.47 0.30
CA GLN A 231 17.45 -6.89 1.24
C GLN A 231 16.87 -6.69 2.64
N LEU A 232 15.56 -6.55 2.76
CA LEU A 232 14.82 -6.44 4.02
C LEU A 232 14.35 -7.79 4.57
N GLU A 233 14.79 -8.91 3.97
CA GLU A 233 14.36 -10.27 4.35
C GLU A 233 12.84 -10.48 4.26
N LEU A 234 12.18 -9.81 3.30
CA LEU A 234 10.74 -9.88 3.04
C LEU A 234 10.41 -10.58 1.70
N PRO A 235 10.73 -11.88 1.53
CA PRO A 235 10.54 -12.58 0.26
C PRO A 235 9.09 -12.68 -0.21
N ALA A 236 8.08 -12.67 0.69
CA ALA A 236 6.68 -12.64 0.25
C ALA A 236 6.34 -11.33 -0.48
N PHE A 237 6.86 -10.21 0.00
CA PHE A 237 6.69 -8.89 -0.61
C PHE A 237 7.48 -8.76 -1.92
N ALA A 238 8.68 -9.34 -1.97
CA ALA A 238 9.45 -9.43 -3.20
C ALA A 238 8.70 -10.23 -4.27
N LEU A 239 8.16 -11.40 -3.92
CA LEU A 239 7.37 -12.23 -4.83
C LEU A 239 6.11 -11.51 -5.30
N ALA A 240 5.42 -10.81 -4.39
CA ALA A 240 4.28 -9.94 -4.70
C ALA A 240 4.63 -8.93 -5.80
N CYS A 241 5.79 -8.27 -5.70
CA CYS A 241 6.27 -7.33 -6.71
C CYS A 241 6.58 -8.01 -8.06
N LEU A 242 7.19 -9.20 -8.04
CA LEU A 242 7.49 -9.95 -9.27
C LEU A 242 6.20 -10.38 -9.98
N MET A 243 5.15 -10.76 -9.24
CA MET A 243 3.85 -11.12 -9.81
C MET A 243 3.17 -9.97 -10.55
N LEU A 244 3.45 -8.72 -10.17
CA LEU A 244 2.90 -7.51 -10.77
C LEU A 244 3.66 -7.02 -12.01
N MET A 245 4.73 -7.70 -12.42
CA MET A 245 5.49 -7.32 -13.62
C MET A 245 4.60 -7.39 -14.89
N PRO A 246 4.68 -6.41 -15.80
CA PRO A 246 3.81 -6.36 -16.98
C PRO A 246 4.18 -7.38 -18.07
N HIS A 247 5.48 -7.66 -18.28
CA HIS A 247 5.95 -8.56 -19.33
C HIS A 247 5.88 -10.02 -18.90
N SER A 248 5.00 -10.80 -19.52
CA SER A 248 4.70 -12.19 -19.13
C SER A 248 5.93 -13.10 -19.11
N GLU A 249 6.71 -13.20 -20.18
CA GLU A 249 7.87 -14.12 -20.23
C GLU A 249 8.93 -13.77 -19.18
N LYS A 250 9.34 -12.51 -19.13
CA LYS A 250 10.30 -12.01 -18.14
C LYS A 250 9.78 -12.23 -16.72
N ARG A 251 8.49 -11.99 -16.48
CA ARG A 251 7.82 -12.26 -15.19
C ARG A 251 7.94 -13.72 -14.80
N HIS A 252 7.55 -14.66 -15.68
CA HIS A 252 7.63 -16.10 -15.38
C HIS A 252 9.07 -16.53 -15.07
N GLN A 253 10.05 -16.04 -15.85
CA GLN A 253 11.46 -16.35 -15.59
C GLN A 253 11.95 -15.80 -14.25
N GLN A 254 11.61 -14.55 -13.89
CA GLN A 254 12.00 -13.96 -12.61
C GLN A 254 11.35 -14.67 -11.43
N ILE A 255 10.05 -14.99 -11.52
CA ILE A 255 9.33 -15.76 -10.49
C ILE A 255 9.95 -17.13 -10.30
N LYS A 256 10.21 -17.87 -11.39
CA LYS A 256 10.82 -19.20 -11.33
C LYS A 256 12.21 -19.14 -10.69
N ASN A 257 13.05 -18.21 -11.11
CA ASN A 257 14.38 -18.01 -10.53
C ASN A 257 14.30 -17.68 -9.03
N PHE A 258 13.37 -16.81 -8.64
CA PHE A 258 13.17 -16.41 -7.25
C PHE A 258 12.75 -17.59 -6.38
N LEU A 259 11.72 -18.34 -6.79
CA LEU A 259 11.20 -19.50 -6.06
C LEU A 259 12.24 -20.63 -5.96
N ASN A 260 13.15 -20.76 -6.93
CA ASN A 260 14.27 -21.72 -6.84
C ASN A 260 15.32 -21.33 -5.79
N SER A 261 15.40 -20.05 -5.43
CA SER A 261 16.44 -19.51 -4.53
C SER A 261 15.93 -19.20 -3.12
N CYS A 262 14.62 -19.29 -2.89
CA CYS A 262 13.99 -18.86 -1.64
C CYS A 262 13.33 -20.03 -0.92
N ASN A 263 13.36 -20.02 0.42
CA ASN A 263 12.66 -21.02 1.23
C ASN A 263 11.14 -20.76 1.21
N PRO A 264 10.33 -21.70 0.66
CA PRO A 264 8.87 -21.54 0.60
C PRO A 264 8.20 -21.35 1.96
N GLN A 265 8.75 -21.95 3.02
CA GLN A 265 8.21 -21.83 4.38
C GLN A 265 8.23 -20.38 4.88
N ILE A 266 9.30 -19.64 4.59
CA ILE A 266 9.43 -18.23 4.99
C ILE A 266 8.39 -17.38 4.27
N ILE A 267 8.17 -17.63 2.97
CA ILE A 267 7.15 -16.92 2.19
C ILE A 267 5.77 -17.17 2.82
N LEU A 268 5.40 -18.43 3.07
CA LEU A 268 4.10 -18.78 3.64
C LEU A 268 3.90 -18.18 5.05
N GLN A 269 4.96 -18.09 5.85
CA GLN A 269 4.93 -17.44 7.15
C GLN A 269 4.62 -15.95 7.06
N GLN A 270 5.32 -15.22 6.19
CA GLN A 270 5.07 -13.79 6.01
C GLN A 270 3.68 -13.48 5.48
N LEU A 271 3.10 -14.38 4.68
CA LEU A 271 1.72 -14.24 4.21
C LEU A 271 0.70 -14.27 5.36
N GLU A 272 0.92 -15.12 6.37
CA GLU A 272 0.07 -15.19 7.56
C GLU A 272 0.29 -13.99 8.50
N GLU A 273 1.55 -13.64 8.74
CA GLU A 273 1.94 -12.63 9.72
C GLU A 273 1.65 -11.19 9.24
N HIS A 274 1.78 -10.92 7.94
CA HIS A 274 1.79 -9.55 7.44
C HIS A 274 0.79 -9.26 6.32
N MET A 275 0.30 -10.29 5.62
CA MET A 275 -0.60 -10.12 4.46
C MET A 275 -1.99 -10.75 4.68
N SER A 276 -2.39 -11.04 5.91
CA SER A 276 -3.66 -11.70 6.23
C SER A 276 -4.86 -10.76 6.33
N THR A 277 -4.65 -9.44 6.27
CA THR A 277 -5.71 -8.43 6.48
C THR A 277 -5.75 -7.37 5.38
N GLY A 278 -6.88 -6.66 5.29
CA GLY A 278 -7.05 -5.50 4.40
C GLY A 278 -6.88 -5.82 2.91
N GLN A 279 -6.29 -4.87 2.17
CA GLN A 279 -6.06 -4.99 0.71
C GLN A 279 -5.08 -6.11 0.34
N LEU A 280 -4.20 -6.53 1.26
CA LEU A 280 -3.21 -7.58 1.00
C LEU A 280 -3.79 -8.99 1.13
N ALA A 281 -4.91 -9.18 1.83
CA ALA A 281 -5.52 -10.50 2.05
C ALA A 281 -5.88 -11.22 0.76
N GLY A 282 -6.50 -10.50 -0.20
CA GLY A 282 -6.83 -11.06 -1.51
C GLY A 282 -5.59 -11.46 -2.31
N PHE A 283 -4.53 -10.65 -2.22
CA PHE A 283 -3.28 -10.91 -2.95
C PHE A 283 -2.45 -12.03 -2.30
N SER A 284 -2.50 -12.15 -0.97
CA SER A 284 -1.88 -13.22 -0.19
C SER A 284 -2.31 -14.61 -0.65
N HIS A 285 -3.59 -14.78 -0.98
CA HIS A 285 -4.09 -16.05 -1.52
C HIS A 285 -3.44 -16.41 -2.87
N GLN A 286 -3.26 -15.44 -3.76
CA GLN A 286 -2.61 -15.66 -5.06
C GLN A 286 -1.14 -16.07 -4.90
N ILE A 287 -0.42 -15.40 -4.00
CA ILE A 287 0.97 -15.73 -3.69
C ILE A 287 1.06 -17.13 -3.09
N ARG A 288 0.17 -17.48 -2.15
CA ARG A 288 0.10 -18.82 -1.55
C ARG A 288 -0.09 -19.90 -2.61
N ASN A 289 -1.06 -19.73 -3.50
CA ASN A 289 -1.33 -20.70 -4.56
C ASN A 289 -0.13 -20.86 -5.49
N LEU A 290 0.55 -19.77 -5.85
CA LEU A 290 1.75 -19.82 -6.67
C LEU A 290 2.88 -20.63 -6.01
N VAL A 291 3.12 -20.42 -4.71
CA VAL A 291 4.14 -21.15 -3.95
C VAL A 291 3.80 -22.63 -3.86
N LEU A 292 2.56 -22.98 -3.50
CA LEU A 292 2.12 -24.37 -3.38
C LEU A 292 2.17 -25.10 -4.73
N ASN A 293 1.70 -24.46 -5.81
CA ASN A 293 1.79 -25.02 -7.16
C ASN A 293 3.24 -25.27 -7.57
N ASN A 294 4.17 -24.38 -7.23
CA ASN A 294 5.59 -24.59 -7.53
C ASN A 294 6.16 -25.82 -6.80
N ILE A 295 5.80 -26.04 -5.53
CA ILE A 295 6.22 -27.24 -4.78
C ILE A 295 5.65 -28.51 -5.41
N ILE A 296 4.35 -28.49 -5.76
CA ILE A 296 3.66 -29.63 -6.40
C ILE A 296 4.32 -29.96 -7.74
N ASN A 297 4.52 -28.97 -8.60
CA ASN A 297 5.09 -29.18 -9.94
C ASN A 297 6.52 -29.74 -9.91
N LYS A 298 7.29 -29.42 -8.86
CA LYS A 298 8.63 -29.96 -8.65
C LYS A 298 8.67 -31.26 -7.85
N LYS A 299 7.52 -31.67 -7.29
CA LYS A 299 7.40 -32.83 -6.38
C LYS A 299 8.29 -32.71 -5.13
N GLU A 300 8.56 -31.48 -4.69
CA GLU A 300 9.42 -31.17 -3.53
C GLU A 300 8.61 -31.14 -2.21
N PHE A 301 7.70 -32.10 -2.01
CA PHE A 301 6.76 -32.11 -0.87
C PHE A 301 7.45 -32.11 0.51
N GLY A 302 8.65 -32.72 0.59
CA GLY A 302 9.44 -32.81 1.81
C GLY A 302 9.82 -31.47 2.43
N ILE A 303 9.83 -30.38 1.65
CA ILE A 303 10.10 -29.02 2.15
C ILE A 303 9.07 -28.62 3.21
N LEU A 304 7.80 -29.00 3.03
CA LEU A 304 6.72 -28.61 3.94
C LEU A 304 6.27 -29.72 4.89
N ALA A 305 6.67 -30.97 4.67
CA ALA A 305 6.18 -32.14 5.41
C ALA A 305 6.24 -32.00 6.94
N LYS A 306 7.30 -31.38 7.47
CA LYS A 306 7.50 -31.17 8.92
C LYS A 306 7.02 -29.82 9.44
N THR A 307 6.23 -29.09 8.65
CA THR A 307 5.79 -27.72 8.95
C THR A 307 4.29 -27.65 9.12
N LYS A 308 3.79 -26.62 9.82
CA LYS A 308 2.34 -26.35 9.92
C LYS A 308 1.66 -26.14 8.55
N TYR A 309 2.43 -25.82 7.51
CA TYR A 309 1.92 -25.57 6.16
C TYR A 309 1.66 -26.84 5.36
N PHE A 310 2.04 -28.02 5.84
CA PHE A 310 1.76 -29.27 5.13
C PHE A 310 0.25 -29.50 4.97
N GLN A 311 -0.54 -29.12 5.97
CA GLN A 311 -2.00 -29.18 5.89
C GLN A 311 -2.56 -28.25 4.81
N ALA A 312 -1.98 -27.05 4.65
CA ALA A 312 -2.37 -26.15 3.57
C ALA A 312 -2.03 -26.74 2.19
N LEU A 313 -0.90 -27.46 2.06
CA LEU A 313 -0.52 -28.17 0.83
C LEU A 313 -1.49 -29.33 0.51
N LYS A 314 -1.86 -30.12 1.52
CA LYS A 314 -2.87 -31.20 1.41
C LYS A 314 -4.21 -30.64 0.93
N LEU A 315 -4.73 -29.60 1.58
CA LEU A 315 -5.99 -28.99 1.18
C LEU A 315 -5.93 -28.42 -0.25
N HIS A 316 -4.81 -27.80 -0.63
CA HIS A 316 -4.62 -27.23 -1.97
C HIS A 316 -4.58 -28.29 -3.08
N THR A 317 -3.91 -29.42 -2.85
CA THR A 317 -3.88 -30.55 -3.80
C THR A 317 -5.25 -31.18 -3.97
N MET A 318 -6.04 -31.33 -2.89
CA MET A 318 -7.43 -31.79 -2.98
C MET A 318 -8.29 -30.86 -3.84
N ASN A 319 -8.17 -29.55 -3.63
CA ASN A 319 -8.94 -28.54 -4.37
C ASN A 319 -8.59 -28.52 -5.86
N THR A 320 -7.31 -28.75 -6.20
CA THR A 320 -6.80 -28.71 -7.58
C THR A 320 -6.88 -30.06 -8.31
N ASN A 321 -7.38 -31.12 -7.68
CA ASN A 321 -7.43 -32.50 -8.22
C ASN A 321 -6.06 -33.08 -8.58
N ASN A 322 -4.96 -32.51 -8.09
CA ASN A 322 -3.61 -33.03 -8.34
C ASN A 322 -3.10 -33.75 -7.08
N ILE A 323 -3.69 -34.91 -6.79
CA ILE A 323 -3.43 -35.66 -5.55
C ILE A 323 -2.48 -36.84 -5.73
N THR A 324 -2.34 -37.38 -6.95
CA THR A 324 -1.59 -38.61 -7.22
C THR A 324 -0.12 -38.50 -6.78
N ASP A 325 0.54 -37.40 -7.13
CA ASP A 325 1.94 -37.19 -6.76
C ASP A 325 2.12 -37.06 -5.23
N LEU A 326 1.16 -36.44 -4.53
CA LEU A 326 1.21 -36.32 -3.08
C LEU A 326 0.90 -37.66 -2.39
N VAL A 327 -0.07 -38.43 -2.88
CA VAL A 327 -0.36 -39.79 -2.38
C VAL A 327 0.87 -40.68 -2.50
N ASN A 328 1.54 -40.66 -3.66
CA ASN A 328 2.77 -41.42 -3.87
C ASN A 328 3.90 -40.98 -2.93
N TYR A 329 4.05 -39.66 -2.70
CA TYR A 329 5.00 -39.15 -1.72
C TYR A 329 4.69 -39.64 -0.29
N LEU A 330 3.44 -39.51 0.16
CA LEU A 330 3.01 -39.96 1.50
C LEU A 330 3.28 -41.45 1.71
N ALA A 331 2.93 -42.28 0.71
CA ALA A 331 3.08 -43.73 0.79
C ALA A 331 4.54 -44.18 0.87
N ASN A 332 5.43 -43.50 0.15
CA ASN A 332 6.84 -43.88 0.04
C ASN A 332 7.73 -43.27 1.13
N GLU A 333 7.49 -42.02 1.51
CA GLU A 333 8.42 -41.25 2.36
C GLU A 333 7.92 -41.09 3.82
N LEU A 334 6.62 -41.24 4.07
CA LEU A 334 6.02 -41.08 5.41
C LEU A 334 5.45 -42.41 5.92
N SER A 335 4.29 -42.83 5.43
CA SER A 335 3.71 -44.14 5.69
C SER A 335 2.49 -44.42 4.80
N LEU A 336 2.17 -45.71 4.62
CA LEU A 336 0.93 -46.14 3.94
C LEU A 336 -0.32 -45.68 4.71
N ASP A 337 -0.25 -45.62 6.03
CA ASP A 337 -1.34 -45.13 6.87
C ASP A 337 -1.63 -43.66 6.57
N GLU A 338 -0.62 -42.79 6.57
CA GLU A 338 -0.79 -41.37 6.23
C GLU A 338 -1.37 -41.15 4.82
N ALA A 339 -0.93 -41.94 3.85
CA ALA A 339 -1.44 -41.88 2.49
C ALA A 339 -2.91 -42.31 2.42
N SER A 340 -3.29 -43.38 3.13
CA SER A 340 -4.67 -43.87 3.19
C SER A 340 -5.63 -42.88 3.88
N VAL A 341 -5.16 -42.21 4.94
CA VAL A 341 -5.90 -41.14 5.62
C VAL A 341 -6.16 -39.98 4.67
N PHE A 342 -5.15 -39.56 3.91
CA PHE A 342 -5.29 -38.47 2.93
C PHE A 342 -6.25 -38.83 1.79
N VAL A 343 -6.18 -40.04 1.24
CA VAL A 343 -7.13 -40.52 0.20
C VAL A 343 -8.57 -40.56 0.73
N THR A 344 -8.73 -40.99 1.98
CA THR A 344 -10.04 -41.00 2.66
C THR A 344 -10.59 -39.59 2.84
N GLU A 345 -9.75 -38.65 3.28
CA GLU A 345 -10.12 -37.24 3.43
C GLU A 345 -10.50 -36.60 2.08
N TYR A 346 -9.74 -36.89 1.02
CA TYR A 346 -10.07 -36.47 -0.34
C TYR A 346 -11.42 -37.02 -0.83
N SER A 347 -11.69 -38.30 -0.56
CA SER A 347 -12.94 -38.96 -0.95
C SER A 347 -14.13 -38.30 -0.26
N LYS A 348 -14.02 -38.00 1.04
CA LYS A 348 -15.02 -37.20 1.78
C LYS A 348 -15.18 -35.80 1.18
N HIS A 349 -14.07 -35.13 0.87
CA HIS A 349 -14.06 -33.79 0.27
C HIS A 349 -14.77 -33.76 -1.10
N ARG A 350 -14.76 -34.87 -1.84
CA ARG A 350 -15.47 -35.04 -3.13
C ARG A 350 -16.89 -35.57 -2.99
N GLY A 351 -17.34 -35.95 -1.79
CA GLY A 351 -18.65 -36.57 -1.56
C GLY A 351 -18.73 -38.04 -1.98
N ASN A 352 -17.58 -38.71 -2.18
CA ASN A 352 -17.51 -40.10 -2.56
C ASN A 352 -17.62 -41.01 -1.33
N PRO A 353 -18.25 -42.20 -1.46
CA PRO A 353 -18.34 -43.17 -0.39
C PRO A 353 -16.95 -43.66 0.02
N VAL A 354 -16.71 -43.71 1.33
CA VAL A 354 -15.45 -44.19 1.93
C VAL A 354 -15.68 -45.59 2.50
N PRO A 355 -14.84 -46.57 2.16
CA PRO A 355 -14.87 -47.89 2.80
C PRO A 355 -14.56 -47.76 4.31
N THR A 356 -15.46 -48.21 5.18
CA THR A 356 -15.31 -48.04 6.64
C THR A 356 -14.32 -49.01 7.29
N ASP A 357 -13.95 -50.11 6.63
CA ASP A 357 -13.13 -51.19 7.21
C ASP A 357 -12.03 -51.74 6.28
N ALA A 358 -11.65 -51.00 5.23
CA ALA A 358 -10.62 -51.45 4.29
C ALA A 358 -9.20 -51.20 4.83
N ALA A 359 -8.27 -52.12 4.56
CA ALA A 359 -6.88 -51.93 4.97
C ALA A 359 -6.24 -50.75 4.20
N PRO A 360 -5.26 -50.01 4.79
CA PRO A 360 -4.58 -48.88 4.13
C PRO A 360 -4.09 -49.19 2.70
N CYS A 361 -3.52 -50.38 2.51
CA CYS A 361 -3.07 -50.88 1.20
C CYS A 361 -4.22 -51.08 0.20
N GLU A 362 -5.40 -51.49 0.65
CA GLU A 362 -6.58 -51.71 -0.20
C GLU A 362 -7.18 -50.38 -0.63
N ILE A 363 -7.29 -49.41 0.29
CA ILE A 363 -7.74 -48.04 0.01
C ILE A 363 -6.86 -47.41 -1.08
N LEU A 364 -5.54 -47.54 -0.94
CA LEU A 364 -4.59 -47.00 -1.93
C LEU A 364 -4.69 -47.70 -3.28
N LYS A 365 -4.83 -49.04 -3.31
CA LYS A 365 -5.02 -49.79 -4.55
C LYS A 365 -6.32 -49.43 -5.26
N MET A 366 -7.43 -49.30 -4.52
CA MET A 366 -8.71 -48.88 -5.09
C MET A 366 -8.61 -47.48 -5.72
N PHE A 367 -7.93 -46.56 -5.03
CA PHE A 367 -7.72 -45.21 -5.53
C PHE A 367 -6.84 -45.18 -6.78
N LEU A 368 -5.67 -45.84 -6.75
CA LEU A 368 -4.73 -45.85 -7.87
C LEU A 368 -5.24 -46.63 -9.10
N ASN A 369 -6.06 -47.66 -8.90
CA ASN A 369 -6.65 -48.43 -10.01
C ASN A 369 -7.91 -47.79 -10.62
N GLY A 370 -8.52 -46.82 -9.92
CA GLY A 370 -9.71 -46.10 -10.36
C GLY A 370 -9.47 -44.65 -10.80
N SER A 371 -8.21 -44.17 -10.78
CA SER A 371 -7.78 -42.81 -11.15
C SER A 371 -7.40 -42.68 -12.62
#